data_AF-A0A7G7SWW9-F1
#
_entry.id   AF-A0A7G7SWW9-F1
#
_cell.length_a   1.000
_cell.length_b   1.000
_cell.length_c   1.000
_cell.angle_alpha   90.00
_cell.angle_beta   90.00
_cell.angle_gamma   90.00
#
_symmetry.space_group_name_H-M   'P 1'
#
loop_
_entity.id
_entity.type
_entity.pdbx_description
1 polymer ?
#
loop_
_entity_poly.entity_id
_entity_poly.type
_entity_poly.pdbx_seq_one_letter_code
_entity_poly.pdbx_strand_id
1 'polypeptide(L)'
;MQHRTDPLIEELKRWGNAQANRYAYTRADRSIHMLEQARDMAPGTVENALRYLKGRDGTDRRRFMAARSGVDGLAILPMWAVDAIRSSNDAGKPHDNPEIAVDMGIPDDLRWVDRALSGLSRATPLRELIVRTEFTVSASQSVKARMVAEQYGGKLSIWQYRRELQRGLDCLGGMQRAA
;
A
#
# COMPACT_ATOMS: atom_id res chain seq x y z
N MET A 1 -17.74 -20.72 -31.21
CA MET A 1 -18.29 -21.21 -29.93
C MET A 1 -17.93 -20.20 -28.85
N GLN A 2 -18.88 -19.39 -28.40
CA GLN A 2 -18.64 -18.46 -27.30
C GLN A 2 -18.40 -19.30 -26.04
N HIS A 3 -17.16 -19.30 -25.53
CA HIS A 3 -16.90 -19.79 -24.19
C HIS A 3 -17.73 -18.91 -23.25
N ARG A 4 -18.87 -19.42 -22.81
CA ARG A 4 -19.68 -18.77 -21.78
C ARG A 4 -18.87 -18.86 -20.49
N THR A 5 -18.04 -17.85 -20.26
CA THR A 5 -17.22 -17.76 -19.06
C THR A 5 -18.16 -17.75 -17.87
N ASP A 6 -17.92 -18.64 -16.90
CA ASP A 6 -18.74 -18.74 -15.71
C ASP A 6 -18.77 -17.38 -14.99
N PRO A 7 -19.95 -16.77 -14.74
CA PRO A 7 -20.04 -15.45 -14.12
C PRO A 7 -19.33 -15.39 -12.77
N LEU A 8 -19.33 -16.48 -12.01
CA LEU A 8 -18.61 -16.57 -10.73
C LEU A 8 -17.11 -16.40 -10.92
N ILE A 9 -16.54 -17.02 -11.96
CA ILE A 9 -15.11 -16.94 -12.24
C ILE A 9 -14.71 -15.51 -12.63
N GLU A 10 -15.57 -14.80 -13.36
CA GLU A 10 -15.32 -13.39 -13.69
C GLU A 10 -15.39 -12.48 -12.46
N GLU A 11 -16.34 -12.69 -11.56
CA GLU A 11 -16.40 -11.98 -10.29
C GLU A 11 -15.17 -12.26 -9.41
N LEU A 12 -14.72 -13.51 -9.33
CA LEU A 12 -13.52 -13.89 -8.58
C LEU A 12 -12.25 -13.30 -9.18
N LYS A 13 -12.14 -13.19 -10.51
CA LYS A 13 -11.03 -12.47 -11.15
C LYS A 13 -11.07 -10.98 -10.84
N ARG A 14 -12.25 -10.34 -10.90
CA ARG A 14 -12.43 -8.93 -10.53
C ARG A 14 -12.04 -8.70 -9.07
N TRP A 15 -12.47 -9.57 -8.17
CA TRP A 15 -12.09 -9.57 -6.76
C TRP A 15 -10.59 -9.79 -6.57
N GLY A 16 -10.00 -10.78 -7.25
CA GLY A 16 -8.57 -11.08 -7.18
C GLY A 16 -7.70 -9.91 -7.62
N ASN A 17 -8.11 -9.23 -8.71
CA ASN A 17 -7.47 -8.00 -9.16
C ASN A 17 -7.62 -6.85 -8.15
N ALA A 18 -8.81 -6.65 -7.57
CA ALA A 18 -9.01 -5.64 -6.54
C ALA A 18 -8.17 -5.92 -5.29
N GLN A 19 -8.09 -7.19 -4.87
CA GLN A 19 -7.36 -7.63 -3.70
C GLN A 19 -5.85 -7.57 -3.88
N ALA A 20 -5.33 -7.96 -5.06
CA ALA A 20 -3.92 -7.80 -5.40
C ALA A 20 -3.51 -6.32 -5.45
N ASN A 21 -4.42 -5.45 -5.92
CA ASN A 21 -4.18 -4.01 -6.02
C ASN A 21 -4.51 -3.22 -4.74
N ARG A 22 -5.11 -3.85 -3.72
CA ARG A 22 -5.47 -3.23 -2.44
C ARG A 22 -4.27 -2.57 -1.75
N TYR A 23 -3.11 -3.23 -1.82
CA TYR A 23 -1.84 -2.71 -1.30
C TYR A 23 -0.93 -2.14 -2.40
N ALA A 24 -1.31 -2.29 -3.67
CA ALA A 24 -0.56 -1.83 -4.83
C ALA A 24 -1.00 -0.43 -5.31
N TYR A 25 -1.63 0.38 -4.44
CA TYR A 25 -1.59 1.83 -4.61
C TYR A 25 -0.18 2.33 -4.28
N THR A 26 0.77 1.89 -5.09
CA THR A 26 2.15 2.32 -5.11
C THR A 26 2.39 2.61 -6.58
N ARG A 27 2.28 3.89 -6.96
CA ARG A 27 2.41 4.47 -8.33
C ARG A 27 1.13 4.74 -9.13
N ALA A 28 0.13 5.39 -8.53
CA ALA A 28 -0.54 6.45 -9.28
C ALA A 28 0.19 7.75 -8.92
N ASP A 29 1.20 8.10 -9.70
CA ASP A 29 1.79 9.43 -9.66
C ASP A 29 0.68 10.43 -10.03
N ARG A 30 0.14 11.10 -9.00
CA ARG A 30 -0.94 12.07 -9.12
C ARG A 30 -0.65 13.25 -8.20
N SER A 31 0.44 13.98 -8.43
CA SER A 31 0.53 15.38 -7.98
C SER A 31 1.81 16.11 -8.43
N ILE A 32 2.18 16.13 -9.71
CA ILE A 32 2.89 17.31 -10.23
C ILE A 32 2.24 17.69 -11.56
N HIS A 33 1.58 18.84 -11.58
CA HIS A 33 1.01 19.38 -12.82
C HIS A 33 2.16 19.72 -13.77
N MET A 34 2.06 19.43 -15.08
CA MET A 34 3.16 19.71 -16.05
C MET A 34 3.63 21.17 -16.01
N LEU A 35 2.72 22.12 -15.74
CA LEU A 35 3.07 23.54 -15.55
C LEU A 35 3.81 23.82 -14.24
N GLU A 36 3.57 23.03 -13.20
CA GLU A 36 4.28 23.11 -11.92
C GLU A 36 5.72 22.58 -12.08
N GLN A 37 5.89 21.46 -12.79
CA GLN A 37 7.21 20.96 -13.18
C GLN A 37 7.96 21.95 -14.08
N ALA A 38 7.27 22.59 -15.03
CA ALA A 38 7.87 23.61 -15.90
C ALA A 38 8.26 24.88 -15.14
N ARG A 39 7.48 25.28 -14.12
CA ARG A 39 7.82 26.40 -13.22
C ARG A 39 9.06 26.08 -12.39
N ASP A 40 9.10 24.88 -11.83
CA ASP A 40 10.16 24.46 -10.91
C ASP A 40 11.49 24.19 -11.64
N MET A 41 11.42 23.86 -12.94
CA MET A 41 12.57 23.67 -13.84
C MET A 41 12.91 24.93 -14.67
N ALA A 42 12.21 26.05 -14.46
CA ALA A 42 12.50 27.29 -15.17
C ALA A 42 13.90 27.85 -14.78
N PRO A 43 14.59 28.55 -15.69
CA PRO A 43 15.89 29.15 -15.39
C PRO A 43 15.77 30.16 -14.25
N GLY A 44 16.67 30.10 -13.26
CA GLY A 44 16.60 30.95 -12.07
C GLY A 44 15.84 30.35 -10.88
N THR A 45 15.04 29.29 -11.06
CA THR A 45 14.25 28.71 -9.96
C THR A 45 15.11 27.92 -8.99
N VAL A 46 16.11 27.18 -9.49
CA VAL A 46 17.09 26.46 -8.67
C VAL A 46 18.01 27.43 -7.94
N GLU A 47 18.49 28.51 -8.59
CA GLU A 47 19.29 29.54 -7.92
C GLU A 47 18.50 30.31 -6.86
N ASN A 48 17.21 30.58 -7.10
CA ASN A 48 16.32 31.20 -6.11
C ASN A 48 16.02 30.25 -4.95
N ALA A 49 15.75 28.97 -5.20
CA ALA A 49 15.57 27.95 -4.16
C ALA A 49 16.83 27.80 -3.28
N LEU A 50 18.02 27.90 -3.89
CA LEU A 50 19.31 27.96 -3.17
C LEU A 50 19.49 29.24 -2.35
N ARG A 51 18.96 30.39 -2.79
CA ARG A 51 18.90 31.61 -1.96
C ARG A 51 17.96 31.48 -0.76
N TYR A 52 16.86 30.73 -0.89
CA TYR A 52 15.88 30.49 0.17
C TYR A 52 16.19 29.29 1.07
N LEU A 53 17.16 28.45 0.69
CA LEU A 53 17.83 27.49 1.58
C LEU A 53 18.64 28.27 2.64
N LYS A 54 17.90 28.93 3.55
CA LYS A 54 18.42 29.46 4.82
C LYS A 54 19.26 28.35 5.46
N GLY A 55 20.52 28.71 5.76
CA GLY A 55 21.55 27.77 6.16
C GLY A 55 21.07 26.76 7.20
N ARG A 56 21.39 25.49 6.95
CA ARG A 56 21.23 24.34 7.87
C ARG A 56 22.06 24.48 9.17
N ASP A 57 22.54 25.67 9.47
CA ASP A 57 23.50 25.99 10.53
C ASP A 57 22.81 26.36 11.86
N GLY A 58 21.48 26.26 11.90
CA GLY A 58 20.69 26.50 13.11
C GLY A 58 20.68 27.96 13.60
N THR A 59 21.21 28.90 12.82
CA THR A 59 21.35 30.32 13.19
C THR A 59 20.03 30.97 13.58
N ASP A 60 18.94 30.67 12.85
CA ASP A 60 17.62 31.21 13.16
C ASP A 60 17.05 30.65 14.48
N ARG A 61 17.26 29.36 14.75
CA ARG A 61 16.89 28.75 16.05
C ARG A 61 17.68 29.37 17.21
N ARG A 62 18.97 29.63 17.01
CA ARG A 62 19.84 30.23 18.03
C ARG A 62 19.46 31.69 18.31
N ARG A 63 19.02 32.45 17.30
CA ARG A 63 18.45 33.80 17.49
C ARG A 63 17.11 33.74 18.23
N PHE A 64 16.25 32.80 17.86
CA PHE A 64 14.95 32.60 18.53
C PHE A 64 15.10 32.24 20.01
N MET A 65 16.01 31.32 20.34
CA MET A 65 16.29 30.95 21.73
C MET A 65 16.99 32.08 22.49
N ALA A 66 17.88 32.85 21.84
CA ALA A 66 18.54 34.00 22.49
C ALA A 66 17.54 35.07 22.90
N ALA A 67 16.60 35.42 22.01
CA ALA A 67 15.53 36.38 22.28
C ALA A 67 14.60 35.97 23.45
N ARG A 68 14.57 34.69 23.82
CA ARG A 68 13.73 34.14 24.89
C ARG A 68 14.53 33.68 26.12
N SER A 69 15.84 33.88 26.12
CA SER A 69 16.73 33.44 27.20
C SER A 69 16.68 34.34 28.44
N GLY A 70 16.12 35.55 28.32
CA GLY A 70 16.12 36.55 29.39
C GLY A 70 17.48 37.21 29.66
N VAL A 71 18.47 36.97 28.79
CA VAL A 71 19.80 37.59 28.89
C VAL A 71 19.83 38.87 28.04
N ASP A 72 19.98 40.02 28.70
CA ASP A 72 20.07 41.31 28.03
C ASP A 72 21.31 41.40 27.13
N GLY A 73 21.11 41.80 25.87
CA GLY A 73 22.18 41.95 24.87
C GLY A 73 22.58 40.67 24.15
N LEU A 74 21.99 39.51 24.48
CA LEU A 74 22.30 38.25 23.79
C LEU A 74 21.55 38.16 22.45
N ALA A 75 22.23 38.50 21.35
CA ALA A 75 21.63 38.46 20.01
C ALA A 75 21.56 37.05 19.39
N ILE A 76 22.49 36.16 19.75
CA ILE A 76 22.53 34.77 19.27
C ILE A 76 23.19 33.87 20.31
N LEU A 77 22.60 32.70 20.54
CA LEU A 77 23.23 31.70 21.41
C LEU A 77 24.47 31.07 20.74
N PRO A 78 25.54 30.82 21.50
CA PRO A 78 26.68 30.08 20.99
C PRO A 78 26.30 28.62 20.72
N MET A 79 26.98 27.98 19.75
CA MET A 79 26.64 26.64 19.28
C MET A 79 26.65 25.57 20.38
N TRP A 80 27.52 25.69 21.38
CA TRP A 80 27.62 24.73 22.49
C TRP A 80 26.44 24.80 23.47
N ALA A 81 25.69 25.91 23.48
CA ALA A 81 24.57 26.14 24.40
C ALA A 81 23.22 25.67 23.83
N VAL A 82 23.20 25.12 22.61
CA VAL A 82 22.01 24.56 21.98
C VAL A 82 22.25 23.09 21.72
N ASP A 83 21.34 22.24 22.21
CA ASP A 83 21.37 20.81 21.89
C ASP A 83 21.43 20.60 20.38
N ALA A 84 22.30 19.69 19.94
CA ALA A 84 22.47 19.31 18.53
C ALA A 84 21.26 18.51 17.98
N ILE A 85 20.05 18.79 18.46
CA ILE A 85 18.82 18.24 17.92
C ILE A 85 18.65 18.85 16.54
N ARG A 86 18.93 18.03 15.51
CA ARG A 86 18.62 18.32 14.12
C ARG A 86 17.15 18.74 14.05
N SER A 87 16.87 20.02 13.82
CA SER A 87 15.53 20.41 13.39
C SER A 87 15.39 19.95 11.95
N SER A 88 15.02 18.69 11.76
CA SER A 88 14.37 18.30 10.52
C SER A 88 13.05 19.05 10.52
N ASN A 89 12.87 20.00 9.59
CA ASN A 89 11.57 20.58 9.35
C ASN A 89 10.68 19.48 8.76
N ASP A 90 9.96 18.80 9.63
CA ASP A 90 8.97 17.76 9.36
C ASP A 90 7.62 18.33 8.93
N ALA A 91 7.38 19.64 9.14
CA ALA A 91 6.15 20.32 8.73
C ALA A 91 6.01 20.52 7.20
N GLY A 92 7.03 20.16 6.40
CA GLY A 92 7.08 20.41 4.96
C GLY A 92 6.93 19.20 4.06
N LYS A 93 6.76 17.99 4.62
CA LYS A 93 6.49 16.79 3.82
C LYS A 93 5.14 16.23 4.22
N PRO A 94 4.20 16.01 3.29
CA PRO A 94 3.23 14.95 3.48
C PRO A 94 4.08 13.73 3.83
N HIS A 95 3.91 13.17 5.03
CA HIS A 95 4.52 11.89 5.30
C HIS A 95 3.95 10.94 4.25
N ASP A 96 4.79 10.52 3.30
CA ASP A 96 4.61 9.29 2.55
C ASP A 96 4.73 8.15 3.55
N ASN A 97 3.76 8.08 4.47
CA ASN A 97 3.56 6.93 5.32
C ASN A 97 2.99 5.86 4.40
N PRO A 98 3.71 4.76 4.13
CA PRO A 98 3.13 3.59 3.45
C PRO A 98 1.94 3.00 4.23
N GLU A 99 1.71 3.43 5.48
CA GLU A 99 0.53 3.11 6.28
C GLU A 99 -0.73 3.91 5.89
N ILE A 100 -0.61 4.95 5.06
CA ILE A 100 -1.74 5.69 4.47
C ILE A 100 -1.90 5.26 3.00
N ALA A 101 -1.83 3.96 2.73
CA ALA A 101 -2.63 3.43 1.64
C ALA A 101 -4.08 3.67 2.05
N VAL A 102 -4.73 4.68 1.46
CA VAL A 102 -6.19 4.80 1.55
C VAL A 102 -6.73 3.45 1.11
N ASP A 103 -7.29 2.70 2.06
CA ASP A 103 -7.94 1.42 1.85
C ASP A 103 -9.12 1.71 0.92
N MET A 104 -8.87 1.77 -0.39
CA MET A 104 -9.90 1.63 -1.40
C MET A 104 -10.35 0.18 -1.24
N GLY A 105 -11.19 -0.04 -0.23
CA GLY A 105 -11.63 -1.36 0.17
C GLY A 105 -12.24 -2.09 -1.03
N ILE A 106 -12.38 -3.41 -0.88
CA ILE A 106 -13.00 -4.24 -1.91
C ILE A 106 -14.35 -3.61 -2.29
N PRO A 107 -14.62 -3.41 -3.59
CA PRO A 107 -15.88 -2.87 -4.09
C PRO A 107 -17.09 -3.54 -3.44
N ASP A 108 -18.14 -2.77 -3.16
CA ASP A 108 -19.33 -3.26 -2.44
C ASP A 108 -19.95 -4.50 -3.09
N ASP A 109 -19.95 -4.57 -4.43
CA ASP A 109 -20.43 -5.70 -5.23
C ASP A 109 -19.59 -6.98 -5.05
N LEU A 110 -18.37 -6.87 -4.52
CA LEU A 110 -17.44 -7.99 -4.32
C LEU A 110 -17.23 -8.33 -2.83
N ARG A 111 -17.82 -7.57 -1.90
CA ARG A 111 -17.69 -7.84 -0.45
C ARG A 111 -18.30 -9.18 -0.02
N TRP A 112 -19.26 -9.69 -0.80
CA TRP A 112 -19.83 -11.01 -0.54
C TRP A 112 -18.77 -12.11 -0.68
N VAL A 113 -17.82 -11.99 -1.63
CA VAL A 113 -16.71 -12.92 -1.83
C VAL A 113 -15.83 -12.98 -0.58
N ASP A 114 -15.53 -11.82 -0.01
CA ASP A 114 -14.71 -11.72 1.19
C ASP A 114 -15.38 -12.33 2.42
N ARG A 115 -16.69 -12.13 2.58
CA ARG A 115 -17.49 -12.80 3.62
C ARG A 115 -17.52 -14.31 3.41
N ALA A 116 -17.69 -14.75 2.16
CA ALA A 116 -17.74 -16.16 1.80
C ALA A 116 -16.39 -16.85 2.06
N LEU A 117 -15.27 -16.25 1.66
CA LEU A 117 -13.92 -16.73 1.97
C LEU A 117 -13.63 -16.70 3.47
N SER A 118 -14.07 -15.66 4.19
CA SER A 118 -13.93 -15.62 5.65
C SER A 118 -14.69 -16.76 6.33
N GLY A 119 -15.90 -17.09 5.86
CA GLY A 119 -16.64 -18.27 6.31
C GLY A 119 -15.91 -19.57 5.96
N LEU A 120 -15.35 -19.67 4.75
CA LEU A 120 -14.60 -20.82 4.27
C LEU A 120 -13.31 -21.05 5.06
N SER A 121 -12.64 -19.98 5.50
CA SER A 121 -11.39 -20.06 6.29
C SER A 121 -11.61 -20.81 7.62
N ARG A 122 -12.78 -20.65 8.23
CA ARG A 122 -13.14 -21.29 9.50
C ARG A 122 -13.45 -22.78 9.34
N ALA A 123 -14.09 -23.15 8.23
CA ALA A 123 -14.49 -24.53 7.98
C ALA A 123 -13.36 -25.34 7.31
N THR A 124 -12.71 -24.76 6.32
CA THR A 124 -11.71 -25.43 5.47
C THR A 124 -10.60 -24.42 5.08
N PRO A 125 -9.62 -24.17 5.96
CA PRO A 125 -8.59 -23.15 5.74
C PRO A 125 -7.74 -23.41 4.50
N LEU A 126 -7.43 -24.67 4.20
CA LEU A 126 -6.68 -25.04 3.01
C LEU A 126 -7.41 -24.63 1.71
N ARG A 127 -8.74 -24.77 1.68
CA ARG A 127 -9.55 -24.47 0.50
C ARG A 127 -9.65 -22.97 0.27
N GLU A 128 -9.84 -22.21 1.34
CA GLU A 128 -9.79 -20.75 1.30
C GLU A 128 -8.45 -20.26 0.76
N LEU A 129 -7.35 -20.84 1.26
CA LEU A 129 -6.01 -20.47 0.85
C LEU A 129 -5.76 -20.76 -0.64
N ILE A 130 -6.25 -21.89 -1.14
CA ILE A 130 -6.17 -22.28 -2.56
C ILE A 130 -6.97 -21.29 -3.43
N VAL A 131 -8.21 -20.99 -3.07
CA VAL A 131 -9.05 -20.07 -3.86
C VAL A 131 -8.43 -18.68 -3.88
N ARG A 132 -8.00 -18.17 -2.72
CA ARG A 132 -7.33 -16.87 -2.63
C ARG A 132 -6.11 -16.83 -3.54
N THR A 133 -5.22 -17.81 -3.43
CA THR A 133 -3.98 -17.88 -4.23
C THR A 133 -4.26 -18.01 -5.72
N GLU A 134 -5.31 -18.75 -6.13
CA GLU A 134 -5.64 -18.92 -7.55
C GLU A 134 -6.01 -17.60 -8.21
N PHE A 135 -6.76 -16.74 -7.51
CA PHE A 135 -7.28 -15.50 -8.10
C PHE A 135 -6.44 -14.26 -7.79
N THR A 136 -5.59 -14.27 -6.76
CA THR A 136 -4.70 -13.12 -6.46
C THR A 136 -3.30 -13.23 -7.06
N VAL A 137 -2.81 -14.44 -7.35
CA VAL A 137 -1.44 -14.65 -7.84
C VAL A 137 -1.43 -14.95 -9.34
N SER A 138 -0.67 -14.18 -10.11
CA SER A 138 -0.46 -14.41 -11.54
C SER A 138 0.71 -15.38 -11.77
N ALA A 139 0.48 -16.68 -11.54
CA ALA A 139 1.45 -17.75 -11.77
C ALA A 139 0.80 -19.05 -12.25
N SER A 140 1.61 -20.01 -12.71
CA SER A 140 1.13 -21.34 -13.07
C SER A 140 0.60 -22.09 -11.84
N GLN A 141 -0.35 -23.02 -12.05
CA GLN A 141 -0.94 -23.79 -10.95
C GLN A 141 0.08 -24.65 -10.18
N SER A 142 1.17 -25.07 -10.81
CA SER A 142 2.25 -25.78 -10.12
C SER A 142 2.99 -24.89 -9.13
N VAL A 143 3.27 -23.64 -9.51
CA VAL A 143 3.89 -22.64 -8.63
C VAL A 143 2.94 -22.26 -7.51
N LYS A 144 1.67 -22.00 -7.81
CA LYS A 144 0.65 -21.69 -6.79
C LYS A 144 0.46 -22.83 -5.79
N ALA A 145 0.39 -24.07 -6.25
CA ALA A 145 0.28 -25.24 -5.37
C ALA A 145 1.46 -25.34 -4.41
N ARG A 146 2.68 -25.03 -4.89
CA ARG A 146 3.87 -24.95 -4.04
C ARG A 146 3.78 -23.81 -3.02
N MET A 147 3.37 -22.61 -3.44
CA MET A 147 3.17 -21.47 -2.52
C MET A 147 2.17 -21.80 -1.41
N VAL A 148 1.04 -22.41 -1.77
CA VAL A 148 0.04 -22.87 -0.80
C VAL A 148 0.62 -23.92 0.14
N ALA A 149 1.40 -24.88 -0.38
CA ALA A 149 2.04 -25.91 0.44
C ALA A 149 3.00 -25.30 1.47
N GLU A 150 3.81 -24.34 1.05
CA GLU A 150 4.74 -23.59 1.91
C GLU A 150 4.00 -22.79 2.99
N GLN A 151 2.93 -22.09 2.62
CA GLN A 151 2.14 -21.28 3.55
C GLN A 151 1.30 -22.11 4.53
N TYR A 152 0.74 -23.24 4.08
CA TYR A 152 -0.04 -24.14 4.93
C TYR A 152 0.86 -25.03 5.83
N GLY A 153 2.16 -25.13 5.54
CA GLY A 153 3.11 -25.95 6.29
C GLY A 153 3.00 -27.44 5.98
N GLY A 154 2.63 -27.82 4.75
CA GLY A 154 2.37 -29.20 4.36
C GLY A 154 2.87 -29.55 2.95
N LYS A 155 2.55 -30.77 2.50
CA LYS A 155 2.76 -31.18 1.10
C LYS A 155 1.43 -31.15 0.37
N LEU A 156 1.38 -30.41 -0.74
CA LEU A 156 0.20 -30.34 -1.60
C LEU A 156 0.57 -30.73 -3.03
N SER A 157 -0.09 -31.76 -3.56
CA SER A 157 0.07 -32.13 -4.97
C SER A 157 -0.79 -31.23 -5.88
N ILE A 158 -0.40 -31.09 -7.14
CA ILE A 158 -1.16 -30.34 -8.14
C ILE A 158 -2.58 -30.91 -8.31
N TRP A 159 -2.72 -32.24 -8.22
CA TRP A 159 -4.04 -32.88 -8.30
C TRP A 159 -4.94 -32.51 -7.12
N GLN A 160 -4.38 -32.53 -5.90
CA GLN A 160 -5.10 -32.10 -4.70
C GLN A 160 -5.48 -30.62 -4.79
N TYR A 161 -4.56 -29.77 -5.28
CA TYR A 161 -4.82 -28.35 -5.52
C TYR A 161 -6.01 -28.14 -6.44
N ARG A 162 -6.02 -28.77 -7.62
CA ARG A 162 -7.12 -28.66 -8.60
C ARG A 162 -8.45 -29.17 -8.04
N ARG A 163 -8.41 -30.28 -7.30
CA ARG A 163 -9.61 -30.88 -6.70
C ARG A 163 -10.21 -29.98 -5.62
N GLU A 164 -9.38 -29.43 -4.74
CA GLU A 164 -9.85 -28.51 -3.69
C GLU A 164 -10.25 -27.15 -4.27
N LEU A 165 -9.60 -26.69 -5.34
CA LEU A 165 -10.04 -25.51 -6.08
C LEU A 165 -11.45 -25.70 -6.64
N GLN A 166 -11.73 -26.81 -7.32
CA GLN A 166 -13.07 -27.10 -7.83
C GLN A 166 -14.11 -27.12 -6.71
N ARG A 167 -13.82 -27.81 -5.60
CA ARG A 167 -14.70 -27.82 -4.43
C ARG A 167 -14.90 -26.42 -3.84
N GLY A 168 -13.88 -25.57 -3.87
CA GLY A 168 -13.95 -24.17 -3.46
C GLY A 168 -14.92 -23.39 -4.33
N LEU A 169 -14.83 -23.53 -5.65
CA LEU A 169 -15.74 -22.89 -6.60
C LEU A 169 -17.17 -23.40 -6.43
N ASP A 170 -17.37 -24.70 -6.24
CA ASP A 170 -18.70 -25.27 -6.01
C ASP A 170 -19.33 -24.73 -4.71
N CYS A 171 -18.53 -24.60 -3.63
CA CYS A 171 -18.99 -24.01 -2.37
C CYS A 171 -19.36 -22.53 -2.55
N LEU A 172 -18.52 -21.75 -3.23
CA LEU A 172 -18.75 -20.32 -3.47
C LEU A 172 -19.96 -20.09 -4.38
N GLY A 173 -20.14 -20.90 -5.41
CA GLY A 173 -21.33 -20.86 -6.26
C GLY A 173 -22.61 -21.19 -5.49
N GLY A 174 -22.54 -22.06 -4.49
CA GLY A 174 -23.63 -22.30 -3.54
C GLY A 174 -23.94 -21.07 -2.68
N MET A 175 -22.90 -20.41 -2.15
CA MET A 175 -23.05 -19.21 -1.32
C MET A 175 -23.56 -18.00 -2.12
N GLN A 176 -23.12 -17.81 -3.35
CA GLN A 176 -23.58 -16.73 -4.23
C GLN A 176 -25.07 -16.82 -4.53
N ARG A 177 -25.61 -18.05 -4.67
CA ARG A 177 -27.06 -18.26 -4.88
C ARG A 177 -27.89 -18.05 -3.62
N ALA A 178 -27.27 -18.08 -2.45
CA ALA A 178 -27.92 -17.91 -1.15
C ALA A 178 -27.83 -16.47 -0.61
N ALA A 179 -26.95 -15.64 -1.19
CA ALA A 179 -26.77 -14.22 -0.88
C ALA A 179 -27.76 -13.36 -1.67
#